data_AF-A0A3N5W7M4-F1
#
_entry.id   AF-A0A3N5W7M4-F1
#
_cell.length_a   1.000
_cell.length_b   1.000
_cell.length_c   1.000
_cell.angle_alpha   90.00
_cell.angle_beta   90.00
_cell.angle_gamma   90.00
#
_symmetry.space_group_name_H-M   'P 1'
#
loop_
_entity.id
_entity.type
_entity.pdbx_description
1 polymer ?
#
loop_
_entity_poly.entity_id
_entity_poly.type
_entity_poly.pdbx_seq_one_letter_code
_entity_poly.pdbx_strand_id
1 'polypeptide(L)'
;MARTSKSCRGDQGGEMRAEYDFSQGVRGKHAAAYAEGTNVVILDPDIAAAFPTSASVNEALRVLVKIAHRRKAKKPRSPRSA
;
A
#
# COMPACT_ATOMS: atom_id res chain seq x y z
N MET A 1 19.29 -17.13 47.79
CA MET A 1 18.50 -17.31 46.55
C MET A 1 19.10 -16.44 45.46
N ALA A 2 19.84 -17.02 44.52
CA ALA A 2 20.48 -16.32 43.40
C ALA A 2 19.57 -16.33 42.17
N ARG A 3 19.37 -15.17 41.54
CA ARG A 3 18.85 -15.04 40.17
C ARG A 3 19.73 -14.05 39.41
N THR A 4 20.77 -14.57 38.78
CA THR A 4 21.55 -13.87 37.76
C THR A 4 20.71 -13.78 36.50
N SER A 5 20.27 -12.58 36.12
CA SER A 5 19.61 -12.34 34.84
C SER A 5 20.64 -12.45 33.71
N LYS A 6 20.32 -13.36 32.79
CA LYS A 6 21.09 -13.70 31.61
C LYS A 6 21.23 -12.47 30.71
N SER A 7 22.47 -12.02 30.52
CA SER A 7 22.85 -10.98 29.56
C SER A 7 22.25 -11.29 28.18
N CYS A 8 21.33 -10.44 27.74
CA CYS A 8 20.91 -10.35 26.36
C CYS A 8 22.09 -9.77 25.57
N ARG A 9 22.94 -10.62 25.00
CA ARG A 9 23.86 -10.20 23.94
C ARG A 9 23.00 -9.87 22.73
N GLY A 10 22.75 -8.58 22.56
CA GLY A 10 22.13 -8.03 21.36
C GLY A 10 23.06 -8.30 20.19
N ASP A 11 22.53 -9.09 19.27
CA ASP A 11 22.95 -9.30 17.90
C ASP A 11 23.64 -8.06 17.29
N GLN A 12 24.81 -8.27 16.67
CA GLN A 12 25.56 -7.24 15.96
C GLN A 12 24.80 -6.90 14.66
N GLY A 13 23.71 -6.15 14.82
CA GLY A 13 22.84 -5.73 13.74
C GLY A 13 23.47 -4.61 12.94
N GLY A 14 23.76 -4.89 11.66
CA GLY A 14 24.06 -3.97 10.56
C GLY A 14 24.35 -2.52 10.95
N GLU A 15 25.63 -2.18 10.98
CA GLU A 15 26.17 -0.85 11.27
C GLU A 15 25.35 0.24 10.55
N MET A 16 24.56 1.00 11.34
CA MET A 16 23.86 2.17 10.83
C MET A 16 24.92 3.15 10.33
N ARG A 17 24.76 3.63 9.09
CA ARG A 17 25.74 4.56 8.53
C ARG A 17 25.79 5.85 9.34
N ALA A 18 26.99 6.41 9.47
CA ALA A 18 27.25 7.59 10.29
C ALA A 18 26.45 8.83 9.87
N GLU A 19 25.96 8.88 8.62
CA GLU A 19 25.16 9.99 8.12
C GLU A 19 23.71 9.99 8.64
N TYR A 20 23.25 8.91 9.27
CA TYR A 20 21.88 8.81 9.74
C TYR A 20 21.73 9.26 11.20
N ASP A 21 21.14 10.44 11.40
CA ASP A 21 20.64 10.88 12.71
C ASP A 21 19.16 10.53 12.89
N PHE A 22 18.89 9.47 13.65
CA PHE A 22 17.54 9.06 14.03
C PHE A 22 17.09 9.64 15.39
N SER A 23 17.82 10.60 15.97
CA SER A 23 17.47 11.23 17.27
C SER A 23 16.09 11.89 17.26
N GLN A 24 15.65 12.40 16.10
CA GLN A 24 14.35 13.04 15.89
C GLN A 24 13.26 12.05 15.43
N GLY A 25 13.52 10.75 15.49
CA GLY A 25 12.59 9.71 15.04
C GLY A 25 11.36 9.57 15.95
N VAL A 26 10.21 10.07 15.51
CA VAL A 26 8.93 9.90 16.23
C VAL A 26 8.22 8.61 15.77
N ARG A 27 7.96 7.69 16.73
CA ARG A 27 7.18 6.47 16.48
C ARG A 27 5.76 6.84 16.06
N GLY A 28 5.31 6.31 14.92
CA GLY A 28 3.95 6.52 14.44
C GLY A 28 3.69 7.86 13.76
N LYS A 29 4.72 8.62 13.35
CA LYS A 29 4.57 9.94 12.67
C LYS A 29 3.61 9.95 11.47
N HIS A 30 3.43 8.82 10.79
CA HIS A 30 2.50 8.67 9.67
C HIS A 30 1.36 7.69 9.97
N ALA A 31 1.32 7.09 11.16
CA ALA A 31 0.34 6.07 11.50
C ALA A 31 -1.10 6.59 11.43
N ALA A 32 -1.33 7.85 11.82
CA ALA A 32 -2.63 8.50 11.69
C ALA A 32 -3.04 8.66 10.20
N ALA A 33 -2.15 9.15 9.34
CA ALA A 33 -2.41 9.29 7.90
C ALA A 33 -2.66 7.94 7.19
N TYR A 34 -2.05 6.86 7.68
CA TYR A 34 -2.36 5.50 7.25
C TYR A 34 -3.73 5.03 7.76
N ALA A 35 -4.06 5.30 9.02
CA ALA A 35 -5.35 4.95 9.63
C ALA A 35 -6.53 5.73 9.02
N GLU A 36 -6.29 6.94 8.53
CA GLU A 36 -7.25 7.79 7.81
C GLU A 36 -7.66 7.21 6.43
N GLY A 37 -7.10 6.06 6.02
CA GLY A 37 -7.66 5.24 4.95
C GLY A 37 -7.04 5.46 3.58
N THR A 38 -5.77 5.88 3.51
CA THR A 38 -5.02 5.80 2.25
C THR A 38 -4.69 4.34 1.95
N ASN A 39 -5.46 3.73 1.04
CA ASN A 39 -5.17 2.38 0.54
C ASN A 39 -3.91 2.45 -0.33
N VAL A 40 -2.76 2.05 0.24
CA VAL A 40 -1.49 2.00 -0.50
C VAL A 40 -1.50 0.76 -1.40
N VAL A 41 -1.57 1.00 -2.70
CA VAL A 41 -1.52 -0.05 -3.73
C VAL A 41 -0.16 0.01 -4.40
N ILE A 42 0.57 -1.09 -4.33
CA ILE A 42 1.84 -1.25 -5.06
C ILE A 42 1.49 -1.59 -6.51
N LEU A 43 2.04 -0.84 -7.45
CA LEU A 43 1.93 -1.10 -8.88
C LEU A 43 3.17 -1.87 -9.35
N ASP A 44 2.99 -2.71 -10.35
CA ASP A 44 4.11 -3.32 -11.07
C ASP A 44 4.97 -2.24 -11.75
N PRO A 45 6.29 -2.47 -11.90
CA PRO A 45 7.23 -1.43 -12.35
C PRO A 45 6.97 -0.92 -13.77
N ASP A 46 6.41 -1.77 -14.63
CA ASP A 46 5.97 -1.42 -15.98
C ASP A 46 4.78 -0.45 -15.96
N ILE A 47 3.80 -0.70 -15.10
CA ILE A 47 2.62 0.16 -14.94
C ILE A 47 3.02 1.48 -14.28
N ALA A 48 3.90 1.44 -13.28
CA ALA A 48 4.43 2.65 -12.64
C ALA A 48 5.23 3.52 -13.62
N ALA A 49 5.97 2.92 -14.56
CA ALA A 49 6.67 3.64 -15.62
C ALA A 49 5.70 4.27 -16.63
N ALA A 50 4.62 3.58 -16.97
CA ALA A 50 3.59 4.09 -17.89
C ALA A 50 2.70 5.17 -17.26
N PHE A 51 2.49 5.13 -15.94
CA PHE A 51 1.63 6.05 -15.20
C PHE A 51 2.37 6.68 -14.02
N PRO A 52 3.11 7.78 -14.24
CA PRO A 52 3.95 8.40 -13.20
C PRO A 52 3.17 9.01 -12.03
N THR A 53 1.86 9.22 -12.18
CA THR A 53 1.03 9.89 -11.16
C THR A 53 -0.22 9.09 -10.84
N SER A 54 -0.65 9.14 -9.57
CA SER A 54 -1.91 8.54 -9.11
C SER A 54 -3.14 9.09 -9.83
N ALA A 55 -3.10 10.37 -10.25
CA ALA A 55 -4.16 10.99 -11.03
C ALA A 55 -4.36 10.27 -12.38
N SER A 56 -3.27 9.99 -13.10
CA SER A 56 -3.31 9.32 -14.41
C SER A 56 -3.84 7.89 -14.33
N VAL A 57 -3.44 7.13 -13.30
CA VAL A 57 -3.96 5.77 -13.04
C VAL A 57 -5.46 5.82 -12.76
N ASN A 58 -5.89 6.72 -11.88
CA ASN A 58 -7.29 6.82 -11.48
C ASN A 58 -8.20 7.25 -12.63
N GLU A 59 -7.73 8.12 -13.51
CA GLU A 59 -8.46 8.50 -14.72
C GLU A 59 -8.69 7.31 -15.66
N ALA A 60 -7.62 6.54 -15.94
CA ALA A 60 -7.71 5.35 -16.78
C ALA A 60 -8.70 4.32 -16.21
N LEU A 61 -8.63 4.06 -14.90
CA LEU A 61 -9.56 3.15 -14.22
C LEU A 61 -11.01 3.64 -14.27
N ARG A 62 -11.27 4.95 -14.15
CA ARG A 62 -12.62 5.52 -14.29
C ARG A 62 -13.20 5.30 -15.68
N VAL A 63 -12.38 5.40 -16.73
CA VAL A 63 -12.80 5.11 -18.11
C VAL A 63 -13.18 3.64 -18.25
N LEU A 64 -12.38 2.71 -17.71
CA LEU A 64 -12.67 1.28 -17.73
C LEU A 64 -13.98 0.95 -16.99
N VAL A 65 -14.23 1.57 -15.84
CA VAL A 65 -15.50 1.39 -15.09
C VAL A 65 -16.70 1.83 -15.93
N LYS A 66 -16.61 2.99 -16.63
CA LYS A 66 -17.69 3.46 -17.52
C LYS A 66 -17.99 2.47 -18.64
N ILE A 67 -16.96 1.90 -19.25
CA ILE A 67 -17.11 0.88 -20.31
C ILE A 67 -17.75 -0.38 -19.74
N ALA A 68 -17.29 -0.85 -18.57
CA ALA A 68 -17.84 -2.03 -17.91
C ALA A 68 -19.32 -1.86 -17.56
N HIS A 69 -19.73 -0.69 -17.07
CA HIS A 69 -21.14 -0.38 -16.78
C HIS A 69 -22.02 -0.41 -18.03
N ARG A 70 -21.55 0.19 -19.13
CA ARG A 70 -22.27 0.12 -20.42
C ARG A 70 -22.45 -1.32 -20.91
N ARG A 71 -21.44 -2.18 -20.74
CA ARG A 71 -21.53 -3.60 -21.09
C ARG A 71 -22.51 -4.37 -20.21
N LYS A 72 -22.52 -4.11 -18.90
CA LYS A 72 -23.48 -4.74 -17.96
C LYS A 72 -24.93 -4.39 -18.31
N ALA A 73 -25.22 -3.14 -18.65
CA ALA A 73 -26.57 -2.70 -19.03
C ALA A 73 -27.09 -3.36 -20.32
N LYS A 74 -26.19 -3.75 -21.24
CA LYS A 74 -26.54 -4.34 -22.55
C LYS A 74 -26.75 -5.86 -22.50
N LYS A 75 -26.52 -6.55 -21.37
CA LYS A 75 -26.76 -8.00 -21.30
C LYS A 75 -28.28 -8.24 -21.31
N PRO A 76 -28.89 -8.78 -22.38
CA PRO A 76 -30.33 -9.07 -22.37
C PRO A 76 -30.59 -10.07 -21.25
N ARG A 77 -31.57 -9.77 -20.41
CA ARG A 77 -32.05 -10.73 -19.42
C ARG A 77 -32.61 -11.90 -20.21
N SER A 78 -32.01 -13.07 -20.10
CA SER A 78 -32.58 -14.27 -20.70
C SER A 78 -34.01 -14.43 -20.18
N PRO A 79 -34.99 -14.75 -21.03
CA PRO A 79 -36.34 -15.00 -20.56
C PRO A 79 -36.26 -16.15 -19.54
N ARG A 80 -36.90 -15.99 -18.38
CA ARG A 80 -37.13 -17.13 -17.48
C ARG A 80 -38.03 -18.09 -18.26
N SER A 81 -37.53 -19.27 -18.57
CA SER A 81 -38.34 -20.39 -19.05
C SER A 81 -39.46 -20.63 -18.04
N ALA A 82 -40.70 -20.55 -18.50
CA ALA A 82 -41.90 -20.91 -17.76
C ALA A 82 -42.01 -22.43 -17.63
#